data_AF-Q5DHB6-F1
#
_entry.id   AF-Q5DHB6-F1
#
_cell.length_a   1.000
_cell.length_b   1.000
_cell.length_c   1.000
_cell.angle_alpha   90.00
_cell.angle_beta   90.00
_cell.angle_gamma   90.00
#
_symmetry.space_group_name_H-M   'P 1'
#
loop_
_entity.id
_entity.type
_entity.pdbx_description
1 polymer ?
#
loop_
_entity_poly.entity_id
_entity_poly.type
_entity_poly.pdbx_seq_one_letter_code
_entity_poly.pdbx_strand_id
1 'polypeptide(L)'
;MALSFDDKVFGEKVHNYCSSSEDEHSSGSGDENEPVTNTPECLKPPNLSHPGYPQTGPKGVVADYKHFKKLQSERDAEEEQKIIEYAKQHSLSCRPYSEDVKACEKTIHTSESSNDDSDDEFLTQYRQNRINELRKAMDYL
;
A
#
# COMPACT_ATOMS: atom_id res chain seq x y z
N MET A 1 -27.07 -20.81 36.88
CA MET A 1 -26.88 -20.57 35.44
C MET A 1 -25.38 -20.49 35.19
N ALA A 2 -24.84 -21.25 34.23
CA ALA A 2 -23.41 -21.23 33.92
C ALA A 2 -23.10 -20.02 33.03
N LEU A 3 -22.10 -19.22 33.40
CA LEU A 3 -21.60 -18.11 32.58
C LEU A 3 -20.94 -18.64 31.31
N SER A 4 -21.13 -17.92 30.20
CA SER A 4 -20.48 -18.26 28.92
C SER A 4 -18.96 -18.08 29.05
N PHE A 5 -18.20 -18.75 28.18
CA PHE A 5 -16.74 -18.60 28.17
C PHE A 5 -16.32 -17.15 27.94
N ASP A 6 -17.04 -16.45 27.06
CA ASP A 6 -16.78 -15.03 26.77
C ASP A 6 -17.01 -14.15 27.99
N ASP A 7 -18.01 -14.40 28.83
CA ASP A 7 -18.23 -13.63 30.07
C ASP A 7 -17.09 -13.81 31.07
N LYS A 8 -16.43 -14.98 31.07
CA LYS A 8 -15.25 -15.23 31.91
C LYS A 8 -14.00 -14.52 31.41
N VAL A 9 -13.87 -14.37 30.09
CA VAL A 9 -12.69 -13.76 29.48
C VAL A 9 -12.80 -12.24 29.43
N PHE A 10 -13.98 -11.71 29.11
CA PHE A 10 -14.20 -10.27 28.89
C PHE A 10 -14.91 -9.56 30.05
N GLY A 11 -15.41 -10.32 31.03
CA GLY A 11 -16.21 -9.79 32.13
C GLY A 11 -17.68 -9.61 31.74
N GLU A 12 -18.58 -9.76 32.71
CA GLU A 12 -20.02 -9.60 32.50
C GLU A 12 -20.35 -8.15 32.08
N LYS A 13 -21.09 -7.97 30.99
CA LYS A 13 -21.47 -6.65 30.48
C LYS A 13 -22.61 -6.05 31.32
N VAL A 14 -22.25 -5.36 32.40
CA VAL A 14 -23.23 -4.77 33.34
C VAL A 14 -23.76 -3.40 32.89
N HIS A 15 -23.11 -2.73 31.94
CA HIS A 15 -23.43 -1.34 31.57
C HIS A 15 -23.59 -1.16 30.06
N ASN A 16 -24.83 -0.90 29.61
CA ASN A 16 -25.19 -0.54 28.25
C ASN A 16 -25.81 0.88 28.23
N TYR A 17 -25.03 1.90 28.61
CA TYR A 17 -25.56 3.27 28.61
C TYR A 17 -25.29 3.98 27.28
N CYS A 18 -26.37 4.36 26.59
CA CYS A 18 -26.38 5.45 25.63
C CYS A 18 -26.69 6.75 26.39
N SER A 19 -25.74 7.67 26.47
CA SER A 19 -26.00 9.05 26.95
C SER A 19 -26.01 9.99 25.76
N SER A 20 -27.16 10.12 25.10
CA SER A 20 -27.50 11.32 24.31
C SER A 20 -28.43 12.15 25.18
N SER A 21 -27.88 13.15 25.87
CA SER A 21 -28.68 14.27 26.36
C SER A 21 -28.64 15.33 25.26
N GLU A 22 -29.65 15.28 24.39
CA GLU A 22 -29.98 16.36 23.47
C GLU A 22 -30.66 17.47 24.27
N ASP A 23 -30.08 18.67 24.26
CA ASP A 23 -30.66 19.89 24.85
C ASP A 23 -31.27 20.68 23.69
N GLU A 24 -32.60 20.64 23.54
CA GLU A 24 -33.36 21.35 22.51
C GLU A 24 -33.73 22.76 23.01
N HIS A 25 -33.18 23.83 22.43
CA HIS A 25 -33.92 25.10 22.35
C HIS A 25 -33.52 26.04 21.19
N SER A 26 -34.37 26.01 20.15
CA SER A 26 -35.07 27.13 19.50
C SER A 26 -34.36 28.20 18.63
N SER A 27 -34.83 28.20 17.37
CA SER A 27 -35.27 29.34 16.52
C SER A 27 -34.30 30.07 15.59
N GLY A 28 -34.58 29.96 14.28
CA GLY A 28 -34.04 30.83 13.22
C GLY A 28 -34.41 30.32 11.82
N SER A 29 -35.44 30.91 11.22
CA SER A 29 -36.10 30.56 9.95
C SER A 29 -35.31 30.99 8.70
N GLY A 30 -35.46 30.24 7.59
CA GLY A 30 -35.55 30.84 6.24
C GLY A 30 -34.56 30.38 5.17
N ASP A 31 -35.10 29.58 4.25
CA ASP A 31 -34.98 29.67 2.78
C ASP A 31 -33.68 29.22 2.07
N GLU A 32 -33.89 28.17 1.29
CA GLU A 32 -33.11 27.57 0.20
C GLU A 32 -32.20 28.49 -0.65
N ASN A 33 -30.97 28.01 -0.96
CA ASN A 33 -30.37 28.01 -2.30
C ASN A 33 -28.98 27.31 -2.34
N GLU A 34 -28.76 26.54 -3.41
CA GLU A 34 -27.48 26.03 -3.97
C GLU A 34 -26.71 24.89 -3.27
N PRO A 35 -26.56 23.70 -3.90
CA PRO A 35 -25.52 22.76 -3.53
C PRO A 35 -24.19 23.29 -4.04
N VAL A 36 -23.50 24.10 -3.22
CA VAL A 36 -22.09 24.41 -3.47
C VAL A 36 -21.34 23.09 -3.43
N THR A 37 -20.98 22.58 -4.60
CA THR A 37 -19.99 21.52 -4.80
C THR A 37 -18.64 22.05 -4.34
N ASN A 38 -18.48 22.18 -3.02
CA ASN A 38 -17.19 22.24 -2.37
C ASN A 38 -16.63 20.83 -2.43
N THR A 39 -16.12 20.43 -3.59
CA THR A 39 -15.12 19.37 -3.63
C THR A 39 -13.97 19.86 -2.74
N PRO A 40 -13.72 19.25 -1.56
CA PRO A 40 -12.56 19.65 -0.80
C PRO A 40 -11.35 19.38 -1.70
N GLU A 41 -10.51 20.40 -1.90
CA GLU A 41 -9.22 20.31 -2.61
C GLU A 41 -8.20 19.42 -1.85
N CYS A 42 -8.70 18.50 -1.03
CA CYS A 42 -8.02 17.52 -0.19
C CYS A 42 -7.84 16.17 -0.92
N LEU A 43 -7.63 16.19 -2.23
CA LEU A 43 -7.25 14.99 -3.00
C LEU A 43 -5.86 15.10 -3.63
N LYS A 44 -5.15 16.22 -3.43
CA LYS A 44 -3.73 16.25 -3.71
C LYS A 44 -3.05 15.36 -2.67
N PRO A 45 -2.36 14.27 -3.05
CA PRO A 45 -1.61 13.50 -2.08
C PRO A 45 -0.66 14.48 -1.36
N PRO A 46 -0.69 14.54 -0.02
CA PRO A 46 0.17 15.46 0.71
C PRO A 46 1.61 15.17 0.29
N ASN A 47 2.33 16.22 -0.12
CA ASN A 47 3.76 16.11 -0.40
C ASN A 47 4.43 15.58 0.88
N LEU A 48 4.83 14.31 0.86
CA LEU A 48 5.53 13.63 1.95
C LEU A 48 6.86 14.31 2.31
N SER A 49 7.33 15.21 1.44
CA SER A 49 8.49 16.08 1.64
C SER A 49 8.18 17.37 2.40
N HIS A 50 6.99 17.54 2.99
CA HIS A 50 6.71 18.72 3.80
C HIS A 50 7.32 18.58 5.21
N PRO A 51 8.16 19.52 5.66
CA PRO A 51 8.71 19.52 7.02
C PRO A 51 7.56 19.74 8.02
N GLY A 52 7.00 18.65 8.54
CA GLY A 52 5.84 18.68 9.43
C GLY A 52 4.95 17.44 9.38
N TYR A 53 5.15 16.54 8.40
CA TYR A 53 4.46 15.26 8.40
C TYR A 53 5.06 14.33 9.48
N PRO A 54 4.26 13.58 10.25
CA PRO A 54 4.78 12.70 11.29
C PRO A 54 5.63 11.58 10.67
N GLN A 55 6.96 11.75 10.77
CA GLN A 55 7.99 10.81 10.34
C GLN A 55 8.01 9.53 11.19
N THR A 56 7.36 9.56 12.36
CA THR A 56 7.43 8.51 13.38
C THR A 56 6.04 8.01 13.79
N GLY A 57 6.01 6.83 14.40
CA GLY A 57 4.78 6.21 14.90
C GLY A 57 3.87 5.66 13.79
N PRO A 58 2.59 5.34 14.10
CA PRO A 58 1.68 4.65 13.18
C PRO A 58 1.47 5.39 11.85
N LYS A 59 1.47 6.73 11.87
CA LYS A 59 1.28 7.55 10.67
C LYS A 59 2.51 7.54 9.75
N GLY A 60 3.72 7.50 10.31
CA GLY A 60 4.96 7.36 9.55
C GLY A 60 5.03 6.02 8.84
N VAL A 61 4.64 4.93 9.53
CA VAL A 61 4.58 3.59 8.93
C VAL A 61 3.61 3.55 7.74
N VAL A 62 2.42 4.14 7.87
CA VAL A 62 1.45 4.21 6.77
C VAL A 62 1.99 5.03 5.59
N ALA A 63 2.70 6.12 5.86
CA ALA A 63 3.32 6.93 4.82
C ALA A 63 4.41 6.17 4.07
N ASP A 64 5.31 5.50 4.79
CA ASP A 64 6.37 4.68 4.21
C ASP A 64 5.80 3.52 3.40
N TYR A 65 4.70 2.90 3.85
CA TYR A 65 4.03 1.83 3.11
C TYR A 65 3.42 2.31 1.79
N LYS A 66 2.76 3.49 1.78
CA LYS A 66 2.23 4.09 0.55
C LYS A 66 3.34 4.36 -0.46
N HIS A 67 4.46 4.88 0.01
CA HIS A 67 5.63 5.14 -0.83
C HIS A 67 6.24 3.84 -1.37
N PHE A 68 6.38 2.81 -0.53
CA PHE A 68 6.80 1.47 -0.93
C PHE A 68 5.91 0.90 -2.05
N LYS A 69 4.59 0.97 -1.89
CA LYS A 69 3.66 0.44 -2.90
C LYS A 69 3.71 1.17 -4.23
N LYS A 70 3.95 2.48 -4.20
CA LYS A 70 4.17 3.26 -5.41
C LYS A 70 5.42 2.77 -6.16
N LEU A 71 6.55 2.65 -5.46
CA LEU A 71 7.80 2.12 -6.05
C LEU A 71 7.63 0.70 -6.59
N GLN A 72 6.92 -0.17 -5.85
CA GLN A 72 6.63 -1.52 -6.28
C GLN A 72 5.88 -1.52 -7.62
N SER A 73 4.82 -0.72 -7.74
CA SER A 73 4.05 -0.61 -9.00
C SER A 73 4.86 -0.05 -10.18
N GLU A 74 5.77 0.89 -9.92
CA GLU A 74 6.65 1.46 -10.95
C GLU A 74 7.64 0.39 -11.46
N ARG A 75 8.25 -0.38 -10.54
CA ARG A 75 9.16 -1.49 -10.88
C ARG A 75 8.47 -2.57 -11.70
N ASP A 76 7.26 -2.97 -11.31
CA ASP A 76 6.50 -4.02 -12.00
C ASP A 76 6.16 -3.58 -13.43
N ALA A 77 5.74 -2.32 -13.62
CA ALA A 77 5.49 -1.75 -14.93
C ALA A 77 6.76 -1.68 -15.81
N GLU A 78 7.92 -1.37 -15.23
CA GLU A 78 9.20 -1.43 -15.95
C GLU A 78 9.59 -2.85 -16.37
N GLU A 79 9.35 -3.83 -15.51
CA GLU A 79 9.64 -5.24 -15.79
C GLU A 79 8.80 -5.75 -16.96
N GLU A 80 7.50 -5.47 -16.95
CA GLU A 80 6.59 -5.81 -18.05
C GLU A 80 7.03 -5.16 -19.37
N GLN A 81 7.43 -3.90 -19.35
CA GLN A 81 7.93 -3.20 -20.53
C GLN A 81 9.22 -3.85 -21.08
N LYS A 82 10.15 -4.23 -20.20
CA LYS A 82 11.39 -4.93 -20.57
C LYS A 82 11.09 -6.29 -21.21
N ILE A 83 10.13 -7.04 -20.68
CA ILE A 83 9.71 -8.32 -21.26
C ILE A 83 9.14 -8.12 -22.66
N ILE A 84 8.27 -7.11 -22.85
CA ILE A 84 7.69 -6.80 -24.16
C ILE A 84 8.77 -6.37 -25.16
N GLU A 85 9.71 -5.53 -24.75
CA GLU A 85 10.83 -5.10 -25.61
C GLU A 85 11.70 -6.29 -26.00
N TYR A 86 12.07 -7.13 -25.04
CA TYR A 86 12.85 -8.35 -25.27
C TYR A 86 12.14 -9.29 -26.26
N ALA A 87 10.84 -9.53 -26.05
CA ALA A 87 10.03 -10.32 -26.97
C ALA A 87 10.01 -9.72 -28.38
N LYS A 88 9.87 -8.40 -28.51
CA LYS A 88 9.94 -7.70 -29.80
C LYS A 88 11.30 -7.89 -30.46
N GLN A 89 12.40 -7.69 -29.73
CA GLN A 89 13.77 -7.86 -30.24
C GLN A 89 14.01 -9.28 -30.76
N HIS A 90 13.49 -10.30 -30.08
CA HIS A 90 13.72 -11.71 -30.41
C HIS A 90 12.62 -12.36 -31.28
N SER A 91 11.53 -11.65 -31.58
CA SER A 91 10.41 -12.18 -32.39
C SER A 91 10.76 -12.51 -33.85
N LEU A 92 11.88 -12.00 -34.38
CA LEU A 92 12.33 -12.25 -35.75
C LEU A 92 13.31 -13.44 -35.90
N SER A 93 13.74 -14.06 -34.81
CA SER A 93 14.57 -15.27 -34.88
C SER A 93 13.70 -16.52 -34.77
N CYS A 94 13.21 -17.03 -35.90
CA CYS A 94 12.63 -18.37 -35.94
C CYS A 94 13.75 -19.39 -35.71
N ARG A 95 13.77 -20.04 -34.54
CA ARG A 95 14.59 -21.23 -34.32
C ARG A 95 13.97 -22.43 -35.04
N PRO A 96 14.77 -23.40 -35.49
CA PRO A 96 14.24 -24.60 -36.11
C PRO A 96 13.46 -25.45 -35.09
N TYR A 97 12.36 -26.07 -35.53
CA TYR A 97 11.46 -26.90 -34.71
C TYR A 97 12.17 -27.97 -33.84
N SER A 98 13.34 -28.45 -34.28
CA SER A 98 14.17 -29.41 -33.55
C SER A 98 14.77 -28.87 -32.23
N GLU A 99 14.92 -27.56 -32.10
CA GLU A 99 15.39 -26.91 -30.86
C GLU A 99 14.24 -26.59 -29.91
N ASP A 100 13.05 -26.28 -30.43
CA ASP A 100 11.84 -26.00 -29.63
C ASP A 100 11.41 -27.23 -28.82
N VAL A 101 11.48 -28.43 -29.41
CA VAL A 101 11.16 -29.70 -28.72
C VAL A 101 12.08 -29.92 -27.51
N LYS A 102 13.35 -29.52 -27.58
CA LYS A 102 14.32 -29.64 -26.48
C LYS A 102 14.15 -28.55 -25.42
N ALA A 103 13.68 -27.37 -25.81
CA ALA A 103 13.43 -26.26 -24.90
C ALA A 103 12.18 -26.50 -24.03
N CYS A 104 11.09 -27.02 -24.59
CA CYS A 104 9.87 -27.36 -23.86
C CYS A 104 10.09 -28.39 -22.74
N GLU A 105 11.01 -29.35 -22.93
CA GLU A 105 11.36 -30.34 -21.91
C GLU A 105 12.12 -29.72 -20.72
N LYS A 106 12.90 -28.66 -20.97
CA LYS A 106 13.70 -27.97 -19.95
C LYS A 106 12.89 -26.97 -19.12
N THR A 107 11.88 -26.31 -19.72
CA THR A 107 11.07 -25.28 -19.06
C THR A 107 10.12 -25.83 -18.00
N ILE A 108 9.70 -27.11 -18.09
CA ILE A 108 8.80 -27.73 -17.11
C ILE A 108 9.48 -27.91 -15.74
N HIS A 109 10.82 -27.97 -15.70
CA HIS A 109 11.58 -28.21 -14.48
C HIS A 109 12.03 -26.95 -13.72
N THR A 110 11.75 -25.75 -14.22
CA THR A 110 12.31 -24.49 -13.67
C THR A 110 11.29 -23.49 -13.13
N SER A 111 9.99 -23.82 -13.12
CA SER A 111 8.91 -22.89 -12.72
C SER A 111 8.45 -22.98 -11.26
N GLU A 112 9.07 -23.81 -10.42
CA GLU A 112 8.59 -24.06 -9.04
C GLU A 112 9.50 -23.50 -7.92
N SER A 113 10.26 -22.41 -8.16
CA SER A 113 11.14 -21.85 -7.10
C SER A 113 11.27 -20.33 -7.05
N SER A 114 10.35 -19.57 -7.63
CA SER A 114 10.55 -18.13 -7.84
C SER A 114 9.61 -17.18 -7.07
N ASN A 115 8.98 -17.60 -5.97
CA ASN A 115 8.07 -16.70 -5.23
C ASN A 115 8.14 -16.91 -3.72
N ASP A 116 9.11 -16.25 -3.06
CA ASP A 116 8.97 -15.70 -1.69
C ASP A 116 10.18 -14.77 -1.37
N ASP A 117 11.40 -15.16 -1.76
CA ASP A 117 12.64 -14.45 -1.38
C ASP A 117 12.82 -13.07 -2.05
N SER A 118 12.27 -12.85 -3.26
CA SER A 118 12.45 -11.58 -3.97
C SER A 118 11.67 -10.41 -3.35
N ASP A 119 10.52 -10.69 -2.74
CA ASP A 119 9.74 -9.69 -2.01
C ASP A 119 10.48 -9.25 -0.73
N ASP A 120 11.17 -10.19 -0.07
CA ASP A 120 12.00 -9.95 1.10
C ASP A 120 13.26 -9.12 0.76
N GLU A 121 13.88 -9.35 -0.39
CA GLU A 121 15.03 -8.57 -0.85
C GLU A 121 14.64 -7.11 -1.12
N PHE A 122 13.54 -6.88 -1.86
CA PHE A 122 13.06 -5.53 -2.15
C PHE A 122 12.70 -4.76 -0.87
N LEU A 123 12.02 -5.41 0.09
CA LEU A 123 11.69 -4.80 1.37
C LEU A 123 12.94 -4.46 2.19
N THR A 124 13.99 -5.27 2.08
CA THR A 124 15.28 -5.01 2.73
C THR A 124 15.99 -3.79 2.12
N GLN A 125 16.04 -3.71 0.80
CA GLN A 125 16.62 -2.56 0.08
C GLN A 125 15.85 -1.27 0.39
N TYR A 126 14.53 -1.32 0.40
CA TYR A 126 13.69 -0.17 0.74
C TYR A 126 13.99 0.37 2.14
N ARG A 127 14.08 -0.52 3.15
CA ARG A 127 14.43 -0.16 4.53
C ARG A 127 15.79 0.53 4.59
N GLN A 128 16.80 0.00 3.93
CA GLN A 128 18.15 0.58 3.91
C GLN A 128 18.15 1.96 3.25
N ASN A 129 17.48 2.11 2.10
CA ASN A 129 17.39 3.38 1.38
C ASN A 129 16.69 4.45 2.22
N ARG A 130 15.60 4.09 2.90
CA ARG A 130 14.87 5.00 3.79
C ARG A 130 15.73 5.49 4.95
N ILE A 131 16.49 4.59 5.58
CA ILE A 131 17.43 4.96 6.66
C ILE A 131 18.51 5.91 6.13
N ASN A 132 19.07 5.64 4.95
CA ASN A 132 20.11 6.46 4.36
C ASN A 132 19.63 7.85 3.94
N GLU A 133 18.42 7.94 3.40
CA GLU A 133 17.76 9.22 3.10
C GLU A 133 17.61 10.06 4.37
N LEU A 134 17.12 9.45 5.45
CA LEU A 134 16.95 10.13 6.74
C LEU A 134 18.27 10.57 7.36
N ARG A 135 19.32 9.74 7.29
CA ARG A 135 20.67 10.09 7.74
C ARG A 135 21.21 11.30 6.98
N LYS A 136 21.14 11.27 5.64
CA LYS A 136 21.55 12.41 4.81
C LYS A 136 20.80 13.68 5.19
N ALA A 137 19.49 13.61 5.38
CA ALA A 137 18.69 14.76 5.78
C ALA A 137 19.11 15.36 7.13
N MET A 138 19.65 14.56 8.05
CA MET A 138 20.21 15.02 9.33
C MET A 138 21.62 15.60 9.17
N ASP A 139 22.45 15.05 8.28
CA ASP A 139 23.83 15.53 8.05
C ASP A 139 23.89 16.90 7.34
N TYR A 140 22.83 17.28 6.63
CA TYR A 140 22.70 18.60 5.99
C TYR A 140 22.09 19.69 6.90
N LEU A 141 21.87 19.38 8.19
CA LEU A 141 21.35 20.29 9.21
C LEU A 141 22.46 20.71 10.18
#